data_AF-A0A9J6EFT0-F1
#
_entry.id   AF-A0A9J6EFT0-F1
#
_cell.length_a   1.000
_cell.length_b   1.000
_cell.length_c   1.000
_cell.angle_alpha   90.00
_cell.angle_beta   90.00
_cell.angle_gamma   90.00
#
_symmetry.space_group_name_H-M   'P 1'
#
loop_
_entity.id
_entity.type
_entity.pdbx_description
1 polymer ?
#
loop_
_entity_poly.entity_id
_entity_poly.type
_entity_poly.pdbx_seq_one_letter_code
_entity_poly.pdbx_strand_id
1 'polypeptide(L)'
;MQLLPPWPKESCEGTHSKRLGVGIENPVQEKLADQPKNKHLPSAATNPDKSSQKRRRVSDTRSVHLQHSPQGTERRIVHSVSPVMLHPPKRKRMRFTALQEEALVYGVMKYGRGSWKKISEHSWFDGRRSSELSDKYRNLEKYGHLPKVKRRVRDMLSAGVNPLKELRAVVDQQRLRRATSPVADELLHGKQSSMSQPKELRGTLPLCGPPDEDSSTTSSDDAFAELSQKQARTGGAVALPKTVCSSPCRQSTSHAHSSPQSRPNSSSKTDVSQEVVPVKYKKKQRRVPFTSLEEQALVAGVMKFGKGNWLRIATEGGFLGRTSTQLSDKYRNLTLYHQFDEIKRIVKSKRERGEDPLEKLRRLSAAH
;
A
#
# COMPACT_ATOMS: atom_id res chain seq x y z
N MET A 1 22.24 -41.08 14.53
CA MET A 1 21.08 -40.16 14.71
C MET A 1 21.45 -39.13 15.76
N GLN A 2 21.69 -37.88 15.37
CA GLN A 2 22.03 -36.82 16.33
C GLN A 2 20.74 -36.19 16.85
N LEU A 3 20.49 -36.39 18.15
CA LEU A 3 19.34 -35.84 18.88
C LEU A 3 19.50 -34.32 18.98
N LEU A 4 18.51 -33.59 18.45
CA LEU A 4 18.41 -32.14 18.62
C LEU A 4 18.07 -31.79 20.08
N PRO A 5 18.63 -30.70 20.62
CA PRO A 5 18.37 -30.30 22.00
C PRO A 5 16.91 -29.83 22.20
N PRO A 6 16.32 -30.09 23.37
CA PRO A 6 14.96 -29.66 23.71
C PRO A 6 14.87 -28.14 23.86
N TRP A 7 13.72 -27.60 23.48
CA TRP A 7 13.40 -26.17 23.57
C TRP A 7 13.17 -25.75 25.03
N PRO A 8 13.52 -24.51 25.42
CA PRO A 8 13.32 -24.03 26.78
C PRO A 8 11.82 -23.88 27.05
N LYS A 9 11.35 -24.56 28.10
CA LYS A 9 10.01 -24.38 28.66
C LYS A 9 10.04 -23.09 29.49
N GLU A 10 9.35 -22.04 29.06
CA GLU A 10 9.10 -20.87 29.89
C GLU A 10 8.16 -21.29 31.04
N SER A 11 8.70 -21.27 32.25
CA SER A 11 7.98 -21.54 33.50
C SER A 11 7.11 -20.32 33.83
N CYS A 12 5.79 -20.49 33.81
CA CYS A 12 4.85 -19.50 34.34
C CYS A 12 4.69 -19.74 35.85
N GLU A 13 5.55 -19.12 36.66
CA GLU A 13 5.31 -19.02 38.09
C GLU A 13 4.35 -17.86 38.38
N GLY A 14 3.18 -18.23 38.93
CA GLY A 14 2.16 -17.30 39.38
C GLY A 14 2.55 -16.64 40.69
N THR A 15 2.56 -15.31 40.71
CA THR A 15 2.72 -14.54 41.94
C THR A 15 1.36 -14.24 42.56
N HIS A 16 1.21 -14.76 43.78
CA HIS A 16 0.15 -14.49 44.74
C HIS A 16 -0.10 -13.00 44.95
N SER A 17 -1.32 -12.54 44.72
CA SER A 17 -1.77 -11.20 45.11
C SER A 17 -2.35 -11.25 46.53
N LYS A 18 -1.59 -10.75 47.51
CA LYS A 18 -2.06 -10.52 48.88
C LYS A 18 -3.04 -9.35 48.91
N ARG A 19 -4.22 -9.64 49.46
CA ARG A 19 -5.29 -8.72 49.84
C ARG A 19 -4.84 -7.98 51.11
N LEU A 20 -4.75 -6.66 51.06
CA LEU A 20 -4.82 -5.81 52.25
C LEU A 20 -5.92 -4.79 52.01
N GLY A 21 -6.96 -4.89 52.83
CA GLY A 21 -8.00 -3.87 52.92
C GLY A 21 -7.55 -2.74 53.83
N VAL A 22 -7.91 -1.52 53.45
CA VAL A 22 -8.09 -0.40 54.38
C VAL A 22 -9.27 0.38 53.82
N GLY A 23 -10.37 0.40 54.58
CA GLY A 23 -11.44 1.37 54.40
C GLY A 23 -11.12 2.62 55.19
N ILE A 24 -11.38 3.80 54.63
CA ILE A 24 -11.66 5.04 55.36
C ILE A 24 -12.71 5.83 54.57
N GLU A 25 -13.59 6.44 55.33
CA GLU A 25 -14.87 7.04 55.01
C GLU A 25 -14.74 8.44 54.35
N ASN A 26 -15.88 8.89 53.79
CA ASN A 26 -16.33 10.23 53.31
C ASN A 26 -15.87 11.48 54.15
N PRO A 27 -16.24 12.76 53.83
CA PRO A 27 -16.95 13.38 52.69
C PRO A 27 -16.36 14.76 52.19
N VAL A 28 -16.97 15.31 51.13
CA VAL A 28 -17.32 16.74 50.86
C VAL A 28 -16.37 17.86 51.36
N GLN A 29 -15.84 18.70 50.44
CA GLN A 29 -16.13 20.15 50.41
C GLN A 29 -15.56 20.89 49.18
N GLU A 30 -16.45 21.69 48.63
CA GLU A 30 -16.33 22.81 47.70
C GLU A 30 -15.39 23.91 48.22
N LYS A 31 -14.44 24.39 47.39
CA LYS A 31 -13.89 25.75 47.58
C LYS A 31 -13.28 26.36 46.31
N LEU A 32 -13.79 27.57 46.06
CA LEU A 32 -13.42 28.64 45.15
C LEU A 32 -11.98 29.16 45.35
N ALA A 33 -11.46 29.84 44.32
CA ALA A 33 -10.26 30.72 44.24
C ALA A 33 -8.90 29.97 44.33
N ASP A 34 -7.82 30.35 43.63
CA ASP A 34 -7.32 31.68 43.33
C ASP A 34 -6.32 31.64 42.15
N GLN A 35 -6.21 32.73 41.39
CA GLN A 35 -5.15 32.90 40.38
C GLN A 35 -3.83 33.35 41.03
N PRO A 36 -2.66 32.92 40.52
CA PRO A 36 -1.44 33.70 40.66
C PRO A 36 -0.95 34.31 39.35
N LYS A 37 -0.74 35.62 39.46
CA LYS A 37 -0.11 36.55 38.54
C LYS A 37 1.34 36.15 38.21
N ASN A 38 1.65 36.18 36.91
CA ASN A 38 2.73 36.93 36.28
C ASN A 38 4.14 36.89 36.93
N LYS A 39 5.09 36.15 36.33
CA LYS A 39 6.53 36.46 36.44
C LYS A 39 7.26 36.19 35.12
N HIS A 40 7.78 37.29 34.57
CA HIS A 40 8.93 37.47 33.67
C HIS A 40 9.55 36.26 32.97
N LEU A 41 9.58 36.32 31.64
CA LEU A 41 10.61 35.67 30.81
C LEU A 41 11.45 36.74 30.08
N PRO A 42 12.79 36.57 30.03
CA PRO A 42 13.69 37.56 29.46
C PRO A 42 13.76 37.52 27.93
N SER A 43 14.13 38.70 27.43
CA SER A 43 14.32 39.08 26.04
C SER A 43 15.62 38.53 25.43
N ALA A 44 15.61 38.48 24.09
CA ALA A 44 16.75 38.57 23.18
C ALA A 44 17.83 37.46 23.17
N ALA A 45 17.77 36.63 22.13
CA ALA A 45 18.98 36.11 21.48
C ALA A 45 18.74 35.97 19.97
N THR A 46 19.29 36.94 19.26
CA THR A 46 19.45 37.08 17.82
C THR A 46 20.22 35.87 17.26
N ASN A 47 19.61 35.11 16.34
CA ASN A 47 20.33 34.09 15.57
C ASN A 47 20.75 34.69 14.22
N PRO A 48 22.06 34.69 13.88
CA PRO A 48 22.53 35.24 12.61
C PRO A 48 22.21 34.31 11.44
N ASP A 49 21.68 34.98 10.42
CA ASP A 49 21.43 34.58 9.04
C ASP A 49 22.63 33.87 8.42
N LYS A 50 22.48 32.57 8.11
CA LYS A 50 23.41 31.83 7.24
C LYS A 50 22.86 31.83 5.82
N SER A 51 23.07 32.97 5.16
CA SER A 51 23.13 33.16 3.72
C SER A 51 23.93 32.03 3.06
N SER A 52 23.22 31.06 2.49
CA SER A 52 23.81 30.03 1.64
C SER A 52 23.84 30.55 0.20
N GLN A 53 24.99 31.09 -0.18
CA GLN A 53 25.35 31.42 -1.56
C GLN A 53 25.20 30.20 -2.47
N LYS A 54 24.05 30.12 -3.16
CA LYS A 54 23.82 29.15 -4.23
C LYS A 54 24.46 29.69 -5.51
N ARG A 55 25.71 29.32 -5.72
CA ARG A 55 26.47 29.58 -6.96
C ARG A 55 25.63 29.11 -8.16
N ARG A 56 25.15 30.08 -8.94
CA ARG A 56 24.59 29.89 -10.28
C ARG A 56 25.73 29.45 -11.21
N ARG A 57 25.77 28.16 -11.57
CA ARG A 57 26.52 27.72 -12.75
C ARG A 57 25.71 28.12 -13.98
N VAL A 58 26.11 29.22 -14.59
CA VAL A 58 25.73 29.59 -15.96
C VAL A 58 26.49 28.61 -16.86
N SER A 59 25.76 27.74 -17.55
CA SER A 59 26.32 26.91 -18.62
C SER A 59 25.97 27.60 -19.93
N ASP A 60 26.95 28.34 -20.41
CA ASP A 60 27.03 28.99 -21.70
C ASP A 60 26.96 27.92 -22.80
N THR A 61 25.81 27.80 -23.47
CA THR A 61 25.66 26.94 -24.64
C THR A 61 26.05 27.72 -25.87
N ARG A 62 27.35 27.68 -26.17
CA ARG A 62 27.95 28.15 -27.43
C ARG A 62 27.31 27.39 -28.60
N SER A 63 26.54 28.14 -29.38
CA SER A 63 25.92 27.71 -30.63
C SER A 63 27.03 27.46 -31.67
N VAL A 64 27.31 26.19 -31.98
CA VAL A 64 28.12 25.79 -33.13
C VAL A 64 27.18 25.44 -34.28
N HIS A 65 27.05 26.40 -35.18
CA HIS A 65 26.41 26.27 -36.48
C HIS A 65 27.26 25.33 -37.35
N LEU A 66 26.88 24.06 -37.40
CA LEU A 66 27.48 23.07 -38.30
C LEU A 66 26.72 23.09 -39.63
N GLN A 67 27.31 23.74 -40.62
CA GLN A 67 26.91 23.64 -42.03
C GLN A 67 27.15 22.20 -42.51
N HIS A 68 26.10 21.54 -42.98
CA HIS A 68 26.22 20.27 -43.69
C HIS A 68 26.00 20.49 -45.18
N SER A 69 27.01 20.06 -45.93
CA SER A 69 27.08 19.97 -47.38
C SER A 69 26.18 18.84 -47.91
N PRO A 70 25.45 19.03 -49.04
CA PRO A 70 24.65 17.98 -49.64
C PRO A 70 25.45 17.29 -50.74
N GLN A 71 26.00 16.11 -50.47
CA GLN A 71 26.42 15.22 -51.55
C GLN A 71 25.88 13.81 -51.34
N GLY A 72 25.05 13.43 -52.30
CA GLY A 72 24.33 12.17 -52.35
C GLY A 72 25.27 10.98 -52.44
N THR A 73 24.93 9.98 -51.64
CA THR A 73 25.26 8.59 -51.93
C THR A 73 24.02 7.78 -51.59
N GLU A 74 23.39 7.21 -52.62
CA GLU A 74 22.32 6.23 -52.52
C GLU A 74 22.82 5.00 -51.75
N ARG A 75 22.71 5.03 -50.43
CA ARG A 75 22.91 3.85 -49.59
C ARG A 75 21.60 3.07 -49.58
N ARG A 76 21.59 2.00 -50.38
CA ARG A 76 20.61 0.92 -50.38
C ARG A 76 20.29 0.51 -48.94
N ILE A 77 19.12 0.95 -48.44
CA ILE A 77 18.63 0.66 -47.10
C ILE A 77 18.18 -0.81 -47.08
N VAL A 78 19.13 -1.69 -46.77
CA VAL A 78 18.79 -3.01 -46.21
C VAL A 78 18.16 -2.73 -44.85
N HIS A 79 16.83 -2.85 -44.80
CA HIS A 79 16.04 -2.80 -43.58
C HIS A 79 16.44 -3.99 -42.71
N SER A 80 17.53 -3.83 -41.96
CA SER A 80 17.89 -4.68 -40.84
C SER A 80 16.78 -4.53 -39.81
N VAL A 81 15.81 -5.43 -39.87
CA VAL A 81 14.72 -5.56 -38.92
C VAL A 81 15.37 -5.97 -37.60
N SER A 82 15.80 -4.97 -36.84
CA SER A 82 16.36 -5.18 -35.51
C SER A 82 15.32 -5.97 -34.73
N PRO A 83 15.66 -7.17 -34.23
CA PRO A 83 14.71 -8.02 -33.54
C PRO A 83 14.08 -7.17 -32.44
N VAL A 84 12.78 -6.89 -32.58
CA VAL A 84 12.02 -6.12 -31.61
C VAL A 84 12.25 -6.84 -30.30
N MET A 85 13.06 -6.26 -29.43
CA MET A 85 13.39 -6.79 -28.11
C MET A 85 12.07 -6.84 -27.34
N LEU A 86 11.33 -7.93 -27.51
CA LEU A 86 10.05 -8.18 -26.86
C LEU A 86 10.34 -8.13 -25.38
N HIS A 87 10.03 -6.98 -24.77
CA HIS A 87 10.18 -6.83 -23.34
C HIS A 87 9.37 -7.97 -22.69
N PRO A 88 10.00 -8.76 -21.80
CA PRO A 88 9.33 -9.88 -21.19
C PRO A 88 8.02 -9.37 -20.59
N PRO A 89 6.89 -10.06 -20.85
CA PRO A 89 5.58 -9.59 -20.44
C PRO A 89 5.61 -9.27 -18.94
N LYS A 90 5.14 -8.07 -18.58
CA LYS A 90 5.11 -7.62 -17.19
C LYS A 90 4.27 -8.61 -16.40
N ARG A 91 4.90 -9.34 -15.47
CA ARG A 91 4.19 -10.30 -14.60
C ARG A 91 3.08 -9.57 -13.85
N LYS A 92 1.85 -10.09 -13.92
CA LYS A 92 0.71 -9.56 -13.14
C LYS A 92 1.08 -9.62 -11.66
N ARG A 93 0.86 -8.52 -10.93
CA ARG A 93 1.15 -8.47 -9.48
C ARG A 93 0.17 -9.39 -8.74
N MET A 94 0.66 -10.53 -8.27
CA MET A 94 -0.16 -11.47 -7.49
C MET A 94 -0.36 -10.95 -6.07
N ARG A 95 -1.62 -10.95 -5.58
CA ARG A 95 -1.93 -10.62 -4.18
C ARG A 95 -1.46 -11.76 -3.27
N PHE A 96 -1.05 -11.45 -2.05
CA PHE A 96 -0.72 -12.48 -1.05
C PHE A 96 -2.01 -13.09 -0.51
N THR A 97 -2.07 -14.42 -0.42
CA THR A 97 -3.16 -15.13 0.25
C THR A 97 -2.97 -15.10 1.77
N ALA A 98 -4.02 -15.37 2.55
CA ALA A 98 -3.92 -15.42 4.02
C ALA A 98 -2.87 -16.44 4.49
N LEU A 99 -2.86 -17.64 3.89
CA LEU A 99 -1.87 -18.68 4.17
C LEU A 99 -0.44 -18.24 3.81
N GLN A 100 -0.26 -17.50 2.70
CA GLN A 100 1.05 -16.91 2.36
C GLN A 100 1.50 -15.87 3.41
N GLU A 101 0.58 -15.06 3.94
CA GLU A 101 0.90 -14.11 5.00
C GLU A 101 1.28 -14.81 6.31
N GLU A 102 0.56 -15.87 6.69
CA GLU A 102 0.85 -16.70 7.87
C GLU A 102 2.20 -17.40 7.73
N ALA A 103 2.45 -18.04 6.58
CA ALA A 103 3.73 -18.64 6.24
C ALA A 103 4.88 -17.62 6.30
N LEU A 104 4.66 -16.42 5.76
CA LEU A 104 5.66 -15.34 5.81
C LEU A 104 5.98 -14.92 7.25
N VAL A 105 4.95 -14.69 8.07
CA VAL A 105 5.13 -14.27 9.47
C VAL A 105 5.78 -15.38 10.29
N TYR A 106 5.36 -16.64 10.10
CA TYR A 106 6.01 -17.79 10.74
C TYR A 106 7.47 -17.91 10.32
N GLY A 107 7.78 -17.76 9.03
CA GLY A 107 9.16 -17.75 8.53
C GLY A 107 10.01 -16.66 9.19
N VAL A 108 9.46 -15.44 9.37
CA VAL A 108 10.16 -14.37 10.08
C VAL A 108 10.35 -14.69 11.56
N MET A 109 9.37 -15.32 12.22
CA MET A 109 9.51 -15.77 13.63
C MET A 109 10.60 -16.84 13.77
N LYS A 110 10.68 -17.78 12.82
CA LYS A 110 11.61 -18.91 12.87
C LYS A 110 13.04 -18.54 12.48
N TYR A 111 13.22 -17.71 11.44
CA TYR A 111 14.53 -17.42 10.87
C TYR A 111 15.03 -15.99 11.15
N GLY A 112 14.20 -15.15 11.76
CA GLY A 112 14.49 -13.74 12.04
C GLY A 112 14.17 -12.80 10.87
N ARG A 113 14.02 -11.51 11.21
CA ARG A 113 13.82 -10.41 10.24
C ARG A 113 15.12 -10.20 9.45
N GLY A 114 15.05 -10.22 8.12
CA GLY A 114 16.23 -10.12 7.24
C GLY A 114 16.61 -11.42 6.54
N SER A 115 16.19 -12.56 7.07
CA SER A 115 16.42 -13.90 6.48
C SER A 115 15.50 -14.22 5.30
N TRP A 116 15.19 -13.23 4.46
CA TRP A 116 14.20 -13.33 3.38
C TRP A 116 14.53 -14.41 2.36
N LYS A 117 15.82 -14.60 2.05
CA LYS A 117 16.27 -15.64 1.12
C LYS A 117 15.98 -17.03 1.68
N LYS A 118 16.34 -17.29 2.95
CA LYS A 118 16.04 -18.56 3.65
C LYS A 118 14.54 -18.81 3.70
N ILE A 119 13.74 -17.80 4.04
CA ILE A 119 12.27 -17.89 4.06
C ILE A 119 11.74 -18.24 2.67
N SER A 120 12.24 -17.59 1.61
CA SER A 120 11.83 -17.85 0.22
C SER A 120 12.25 -19.23 -0.28
N GLU A 121 13.35 -19.79 0.21
CA GLU A 121 13.83 -21.14 -0.17
C GLU A 121 13.03 -22.23 0.55
N HIS A 122 12.68 -22.01 1.82
CA HIS A 122 11.95 -22.99 2.62
C HIS A 122 10.46 -23.02 2.30
N SER A 123 9.92 -21.91 1.78
CA SER A 123 8.49 -21.73 1.55
C SER A 123 8.27 -21.50 0.06
N TRP A 124 7.46 -22.33 -0.58
CA TRP A 124 7.22 -22.23 -2.01
C TRP A 124 6.29 -21.06 -2.34
N PHE A 125 6.79 -19.82 -2.28
CA PHE A 125 6.03 -18.59 -2.54
C PHE A 125 5.78 -18.34 -4.03
N ASP A 126 5.43 -19.36 -4.82
CA ASP A 126 5.08 -19.24 -6.25
C ASP A 126 6.11 -18.47 -7.11
N GLY A 127 7.40 -18.53 -6.74
CA GLY A 127 8.47 -17.79 -7.44
C GLY A 127 8.48 -16.28 -7.16
N ARG A 128 7.85 -15.82 -6.08
CA ARG A 128 8.01 -14.46 -5.56
C ARG A 128 9.45 -14.21 -5.13
N ARG A 129 9.87 -12.96 -5.26
CA ARG A 129 11.24 -12.54 -4.89
C ARG A 129 11.33 -12.27 -3.39
N SER A 130 12.52 -12.46 -2.81
CA SER A 130 12.81 -12.12 -1.42
C SER A 130 12.49 -10.65 -1.07
N SER A 131 12.69 -9.73 -2.02
CA SER A 131 12.32 -8.32 -1.87
C SER A 131 10.80 -8.11 -1.73
N GLU A 132 9.98 -8.90 -2.44
CA GLU A 132 8.52 -8.83 -2.35
C GLU A 132 8.02 -9.35 -0.99
N LEU A 133 8.68 -10.37 -0.44
CA LEU A 133 8.40 -10.86 0.91
C LEU A 133 8.72 -9.79 1.97
N SER A 134 9.88 -9.13 1.86
CA SER A 134 10.29 -8.03 2.74
C SER A 134 9.31 -6.85 2.67
N ASP A 135 8.95 -6.41 1.46
CA ASP A 135 7.97 -5.35 1.25
C ASP A 135 6.59 -5.71 1.82
N LYS A 136 6.15 -6.96 1.62
CA LYS A 136 4.88 -7.44 2.18
C LYS A 136 4.91 -7.43 3.71
N TYR A 137 5.98 -7.92 4.33
CA TYR A 137 6.12 -7.92 5.79
C TYR A 137 6.10 -6.48 6.35
N ARG A 138 6.85 -5.56 5.73
CA ARG A 138 6.82 -4.12 6.08
C ARG A 138 5.42 -3.52 5.95
N ASN A 139 4.65 -3.89 4.92
CA ASN A 139 3.27 -3.42 4.79
C ASN A 139 2.37 -3.97 5.90
N LEU A 140 2.53 -5.24 6.29
CA LEU A 140 1.79 -5.82 7.43
C LEU A 140 2.07 -5.05 8.74
N GLU A 141 3.33 -4.66 8.95
CA GLU A 141 3.75 -3.85 10.09
C GLU A 141 3.17 -2.42 10.01
N LYS A 142 3.33 -1.75 8.86
CA LYS A 142 2.87 -0.37 8.63
C LYS A 142 1.36 -0.20 8.82
N TYR A 143 0.56 -1.17 8.37
CA TYR A 143 -0.91 -1.09 8.42
C TYR A 143 -1.50 -1.77 9.66
N GLY A 144 -0.68 -2.14 10.66
CA GLY A 144 -1.18 -2.74 11.90
C GLY A 144 -1.84 -4.12 11.73
N HIS A 145 -1.63 -4.79 10.59
CA HIS A 145 -2.15 -6.15 10.36
C HIS A 145 -1.28 -7.23 11.01
N LEU A 146 0.00 -6.92 11.28
CA LEU A 146 0.96 -7.86 11.82
C LEU A 146 0.49 -8.57 13.11
N PRO A 147 -0.09 -7.90 14.13
CA PRO A 147 -0.60 -8.57 15.32
C PRO A 147 -1.72 -9.58 15.01
N LYS A 148 -2.60 -9.27 14.05
CA LYS A 148 -3.68 -10.17 13.63
C LYS A 148 -3.14 -11.43 12.96
N VAL A 149 -2.15 -11.28 12.07
CA VAL A 149 -1.52 -12.45 11.42
C VAL A 149 -0.72 -13.27 12.43
N LYS A 150 0.01 -12.63 13.36
CA LYS A 150 0.73 -13.33 14.44
C LYS A 150 -0.20 -14.14 15.35
N ARG A 151 -1.44 -13.67 15.60
CA ARG A 151 -2.45 -14.45 16.34
C ARG A 151 -2.80 -15.72 15.58
N ARG A 152 -3.19 -15.60 14.30
CA ARG A 152 -3.52 -16.77 13.45
C ARG A 152 -2.38 -17.77 13.33
N VAL A 153 -1.14 -17.30 13.20
CA VAL A 153 0.04 -18.18 13.17
C VAL A 153 0.19 -18.95 14.48
N ARG A 154 -0.05 -18.33 15.64
CA ARG A 154 -0.03 -19.04 16.93
C ARG A 154 -1.16 -20.06 17.00
N ASP A 155 -2.36 -19.70 16.55
CA ASP A 155 -3.53 -20.59 16.53
C ASP A 155 -3.27 -21.83 15.66
N MET A 156 -2.65 -21.66 14.48
CA MET A 156 -2.22 -22.77 13.62
C MET A 156 -1.18 -23.66 14.29
N LEU A 157 -0.18 -23.05 14.96
CA LEU A 157 0.85 -23.82 15.67
C LEU A 157 0.27 -24.59 16.86
N SER A 158 -0.70 -24.02 17.59
CA SER A 158 -1.41 -24.76 18.65
C SER A 158 -2.23 -25.92 18.12
N ALA A 159 -2.72 -25.83 16.87
CA ALA A 159 -3.36 -26.94 16.17
C ALA A 159 -2.36 -27.97 15.60
N GLY A 160 -1.05 -27.81 15.82
CA GLY A 160 -0.01 -28.68 15.27
C GLY A 160 0.26 -28.46 13.77
N VAL A 161 -0.33 -27.43 13.17
CA VAL A 161 -0.20 -27.12 11.75
C VAL A 161 0.98 -26.17 11.51
N ASN A 162 1.90 -26.54 10.63
CA ASN A 162 3.02 -25.68 10.25
C ASN A 162 2.67 -24.87 8.97
N PRO A 163 2.52 -23.54 9.05
CA PRO A 163 2.10 -22.73 7.90
C PRO A 163 3.02 -22.84 6.68
N LEU A 164 4.33 -23.10 6.85
CA LEU A 164 5.26 -23.28 5.72
C LEU A 164 5.03 -24.62 5.00
N LYS A 165 4.78 -25.68 5.77
CA LYS A 165 4.52 -27.01 5.21
C LYS A 165 3.16 -27.02 4.50
N GLU A 166 2.16 -26.41 5.11
CA GLU A 166 0.83 -26.29 4.50
C GLU A 166 0.86 -25.51 3.19
N LEU A 167 1.55 -24.35 3.16
CA LEU A 167 1.70 -23.58 1.94
C LEU A 167 2.37 -24.41 0.82
N ARG A 168 3.40 -25.20 1.16
CA ARG A 168 4.05 -26.09 0.20
C ARG A 168 3.08 -27.13 -0.34
N ALA A 169 2.31 -27.80 0.53
CA ALA A 169 1.32 -28.79 0.14
C ALA A 169 0.26 -28.23 -0.82
N VAL A 170 -0.24 -27.00 -0.56
CA VAL A 170 -1.21 -26.34 -1.44
C VAL A 170 -0.62 -26.05 -2.82
N VAL A 171 0.63 -25.60 -2.90
CA VAL A 171 1.28 -25.32 -4.19
C VAL A 171 1.56 -26.61 -4.96
N ASP A 172 1.98 -27.67 -4.29
CA ASP A 172 2.19 -28.98 -4.91
C ASP A 172 0.86 -29.56 -5.42
N GLN A 173 -0.24 -29.41 -4.68
CA GLN A 173 -1.57 -29.80 -5.13
C GLN A 173 -2.02 -29.00 -6.37
N GLN A 174 -1.74 -27.70 -6.44
CA GLN A 174 -2.03 -26.88 -7.63
C GLN A 174 -1.21 -27.33 -8.85
N ARG A 175 0.05 -27.74 -8.64
CA ARG A 175 0.90 -28.28 -9.71
C ARG A 175 0.36 -29.60 -10.22
N LEU A 176 0.00 -30.50 -9.31
CA LEU A 176 -0.57 -31.79 -9.67
C LEU A 176 -1.88 -31.61 -10.45
N ARG A 177 -2.74 -30.68 -10.03
CA ARG A 177 -3.97 -30.34 -10.78
C ARG A 177 -3.69 -29.80 -12.18
N ARG A 178 -2.62 -29.02 -12.37
CA ARG A 178 -2.23 -28.54 -13.71
C ARG A 178 -1.63 -29.64 -14.56
N ALA A 179 -0.88 -30.56 -13.96
CA ALA A 179 -0.28 -31.70 -14.66
C ALA A 179 -1.33 -32.76 -15.07
N THR A 180 -2.38 -32.93 -14.26
CA THR A 180 -3.44 -33.92 -14.49
C THR A 180 -4.66 -33.36 -15.22
N SER A 181 -4.68 -32.06 -15.54
CA SER A 181 -5.78 -31.44 -16.29
C SER A 181 -5.72 -31.91 -17.76
N PRO A 182 -6.67 -32.74 -18.24
CA PRO A 182 -6.62 -33.38 -19.56
C PRO A 182 -6.77 -32.39 -20.74
N VAL A 183 -7.00 -31.11 -20.46
CA VAL A 183 -7.24 -30.04 -21.45
C VAL A 183 -6.01 -29.72 -22.32
N ALA A 184 -4.82 -30.22 -22.00
CA ALA A 184 -3.62 -30.00 -22.82
C ALA A 184 -3.39 -31.07 -23.91
N ASP A 185 -3.93 -32.29 -23.77
CA ASP A 185 -3.65 -33.39 -24.70
C ASP A 185 -4.64 -33.48 -25.87
N GLU A 186 -5.78 -32.80 -25.77
CA GLU A 186 -6.80 -32.80 -26.82
C GLU A 186 -6.47 -31.86 -28.01
N LEU A 187 -5.48 -30.97 -27.85
CA LEU A 187 -5.07 -30.03 -28.90
C LEU A 187 -3.93 -30.56 -29.79
N LEU A 188 -3.35 -31.73 -29.48
CA LEU A 188 -2.32 -32.38 -30.29
C LEU A 188 -2.86 -33.51 -31.19
N HIS A 189 -4.06 -34.03 -30.95
CA HIS A 189 -4.67 -35.11 -31.76
C HIS A 189 -5.82 -34.65 -32.67
N GLY A 190 -6.25 -33.40 -32.59
CA GLY A 190 -7.34 -32.83 -33.39
C GLY A 190 -6.92 -32.19 -34.72
N LYS A 191 -6.02 -32.81 -35.49
CA LYS A 191 -5.75 -32.44 -36.89
C LYS A 191 -5.55 -33.69 -37.74
N GLN A 192 -6.66 -34.32 -38.09
CA GLN A 192 -6.96 -34.87 -39.42
C GLN A 192 -8.24 -35.70 -39.34
N SER A 193 -9.39 -35.05 -39.52
CA SER A 193 -10.47 -35.69 -40.28
C SER A 193 -11.40 -34.61 -40.82
N SER A 194 -11.06 -34.17 -42.01
CA SER A 194 -11.96 -33.53 -42.94
C SER A 194 -13.05 -34.52 -43.34
N MET A 195 -14.27 -34.33 -42.87
CA MET A 195 -15.46 -34.73 -43.63
C MET A 195 -16.49 -33.62 -43.55
N SER A 196 -16.49 -32.84 -44.62
CA SER A 196 -17.64 -32.31 -45.35
C SER A 196 -19.01 -32.45 -44.68
N GLN A 197 -19.61 -31.32 -44.32
CA GLN A 197 -21.05 -31.14 -44.46
C GLN A 197 -21.36 -29.74 -45.01
N PRO A 198 -22.41 -29.59 -45.81
CA PRO A 198 -22.61 -28.49 -46.74
C PRO A 198 -23.37 -27.31 -46.12
N LYS A 199 -23.20 -26.17 -46.79
CA LYS A 199 -24.00 -24.95 -46.65
C LYS A 199 -25.47 -25.23 -46.99
N GLU A 200 -26.36 -25.06 -46.03
CA GLU A 200 -27.79 -24.77 -46.21
C GLU A 200 -28.10 -23.68 -45.17
N LEU A 201 -28.21 -22.43 -45.60
CA LEU A 201 -29.46 -21.73 -45.95
C LEU A 201 -30.39 -21.46 -44.76
N ARG A 202 -30.57 -20.14 -44.53
CA ARG A 202 -31.79 -19.46 -44.07
C ARG A 202 -32.43 -19.92 -42.76
N GLY A 203 -32.50 -18.97 -41.83
CA GLY A 203 -33.39 -19.05 -40.67
C GLY A 203 -33.44 -17.74 -39.91
N THR A 204 -34.06 -16.73 -40.53
CA THR A 204 -34.54 -15.52 -39.87
C THR A 204 -35.41 -15.93 -38.68
N LEU A 205 -35.05 -15.54 -37.45
CA LEU A 205 -35.94 -15.66 -36.29
C LEU A 205 -36.10 -14.32 -35.58
N PRO A 206 -37.28 -14.08 -35.00
CA PRO A 206 -37.79 -12.75 -34.77
C PRO A 206 -37.43 -12.21 -33.39
N LEU A 207 -37.39 -10.89 -33.38
CA LEU A 207 -37.36 -9.99 -32.24
C LEU A 207 -38.62 -10.21 -31.38
N CYS A 208 -38.51 -10.93 -30.26
CA CYS A 208 -39.50 -10.88 -29.19
C CYS A 208 -39.00 -9.94 -28.10
N GLY A 209 -39.65 -8.77 -27.99
CA GLY A 209 -39.48 -7.86 -26.87
C GLY A 209 -40.17 -8.41 -25.61
N PRO A 210 -39.66 -8.07 -24.41
CA PRO A 210 -40.40 -8.32 -23.17
C PRO A 210 -41.54 -7.30 -23.04
N PRO A 211 -42.73 -7.73 -22.56
CA PRO A 211 -43.82 -6.82 -22.25
C PRO A 211 -43.54 -6.02 -20.98
N ASP A 212 -43.99 -4.77 -21.00
CA ASP A 212 -44.12 -3.89 -19.86
C ASP A 212 -45.08 -4.50 -18.82
N GLU A 213 -44.55 -4.84 -17.64
CA GLU A 213 -45.33 -5.16 -16.46
C GLU A 213 -45.31 -3.94 -15.53
N ASP A 214 -46.28 -3.06 -15.75
CA ASP A 214 -46.82 -2.18 -14.73
C ASP A 214 -47.44 -3.04 -13.63
N SER A 215 -46.88 -2.99 -12.43
CA SER A 215 -47.56 -3.47 -11.22
C SER A 215 -47.19 -2.60 -10.04
N SER A 216 -48.07 -1.63 -9.83
CA SER A 216 -48.27 -0.91 -8.58
C SER A 216 -48.78 -1.90 -7.54
N THR A 217 -48.11 -2.01 -6.38
CA THR A 217 -48.72 -2.64 -5.19
C THR A 217 -48.10 -2.03 -3.94
N THR A 218 -48.88 -1.12 -3.33
CA THR A 218 -49.14 -0.92 -1.89
C THR A 218 -47.95 -1.08 -0.94
N SER A 219 -47.49 0.00 -0.29
CA SER A 219 -48.03 0.41 1.03
C SER A 219 -48.24 -0.77 1.97
N SER A 220 -47.28 -0.97 2.87
CA SER A 220 -47.49 -1.67 4.14
C SER A 220 -46.55 -1.02 5.14
N ASP A 221 -47.10 0.01 5.78
CA ASP A 221 -46.75 0.42 7.13
C ASP A 221 -47.01 -0.74 8.10
N ASP A 222 -46.38 -0.60 9.27
CA ASP A 222 -46.67 -1.30 10.53
C ASP A 222 -46.16 -2.74 10.73
N ALA A 223 -45.19 -2.81 11.65
CA ALA A 223 -45.15 -3.69 12.82
C ALA A 223 -43.81 -4.44 12.98
N PHE A 224 -42.82 -3.76 13.56
CA PHE A 224 -41.91 -4.46 14.47
C PHE A 224 -41.46 -3.50 15.59
N ALA A 225 -42.43 -3.15 16.43
CA ALA A 225 -42.14 -2.70 17.77
C ALA A 225 -41.76 -3.91 18.64
N GLU A 226 -40.85 -3.65 19.58
CA GLU A 226 -40.87 -4.26 20.90
C GLU A 226 -40.27 -5.67 21.08
N LEU A 227 -38.95 -5.69 21.26
CA LEU A 227 -38.38 -6.51 22.33
C LEU A 227 -37.18 -5.82 22.98
N SER A 228 -37.52 -5.12 24.05
CA SER A 228 -36.62 -4.58 25.04
C SER A 228 -36.13 -5.73 25.93
N GLN A 229 -34.82 -6.02 25.95
CA GLN A 229 -34.22 -6.55 27.17
C GLN A 229 -32.71 -6.26 27.26
N LYS A 230 -32.40 -5.32 28.15
CA LYS A 230 -31.29 -5.32 29.12
C LYS A 230 -29.95 -5.87 28.63
N GLN A 231 -28.99 -4.96 28.47
CA GLN A 231 -27.70 -5.10 29.16
C GLN A 231 -27.08 -3.72 29.42
N ALA A 232 -27.05 -3.40 30.71
CA ALA A 232 -26.41 -2.23 31.26
C ALA A 232 -24.96 -2.56 31.66
N ARG A 233 -24.08 -1.56 31.58
CA ARG A 233 -22.76 -1.45 32.24
C ARG A 233 -21.69 -2.40 31.67
N THR A 234 -20.48 -1.97 31.34
CA THR A 234 -19.57 -1.09 32.08
C THR A 234 -18.59 -0.39 31.12
N GLY A 235 -18.42 0.92 31.32
CA GLY A 235 -17.27 1.65 30.84
C GLY A 235 -16.05 1.32 31.71
N GLY A 236 -14.94 1.01 31.07
CA GLY A 236 -13.63 0.82 31.70
C GLY A 236 -12.56 1.48 30.84
N ALA A 237 -12.42 2.79 30.98
CA ALA A 237 -11.31 3.54 30.41
C ALA A 237 -10.04 3.21 31.20
N VAL A 238 -9.19 2.35 30.65
CA VAL A 238 -7.86 2.08 31.19
C VAL A 238 -6.90 3.13 30.62
N ALA A 239 -6.55 4.09 31.45
CA ALA A 239 -5.47 5.04 31.20
C ALA A 239 -4.13 4.29 31.13
N LEU A 240 -3.40 4.53 30.05
CA LEU A 240 -2.03 4.06 29.83
C LEU A 240 -1.06 4.76 30.81
N PRO A 241 -0.22 4.03 31.56
CA PRO A 241 0.92 4.62 32.25
C PRO A 241 2.03 4.97 31.25
N LYS A 242 2.53 6.21 31.33
CA LYS A 242 3.73 6.68 30.65
C LYS A 242 4.96 6.02 31.28
N THR A 243 5.53 5.01 30.63
CA THR A 243 6.85 4.48 30.98
C THR A 243 7.94 5.37 30.39
N VAL A 244 8.68 6.02 31.29
CA VAL A 244 9.96 6.68 31.02
C VAL A 244 11.00 5.59 30.72
N CYS A 245 11.44 5.48 29.47
CA CYS A 245 12.53 4.58 29.09
C CYS A 245 13.87 5.29 29.28
N SER A 246 14.51 5.04 30.42
CA SER A 246 15.95 5.28 30.61
C SER A 246 16.74 4.34 29.70
N SER A 247 17.43 4.89 28.70
CA SER A 247 18.33 4.14 27.82
C SER A 247 19.75 4.14 28.39
N PRO A 248 20.40 2.99 28.61
CA PRO A 248 21.83 2.94 28.86
C PRO A 248 22.63 2.93 27.55
N CYS A 249 23.77 3.60 27.65
CA CYS A 249 24.83 3.82 26.68
C CYS A 249 25.22 2.56 25.88
N ARG A 250 25.19 2.65 24.54
CA ARG A 250 25.69 1.61 23.64
C ARG A 250 27.10 1.99 23.21
N GLN A 251 28.08 1.32 23.82
CA GLN A 251 29.50 1.47 23.50
C GLN A 251 29.80 0.97 22.08
N SER A 252 30.64 1.77 21.43
CA SER A 252 31.27 1.58 20.14
C SER A 252 32.17 0.34 20.14
N THR A 253 32.03 -0.53 19.14
CA THR A 253 33.10 -1.45 18.74
C THR A 253 33.32 -1.31 17.24
N SER A 254 34.38 -0.57 16.93
CA SER A 254 35.02 -0.45 15.64
C SER A 254 35.87 -1.71 15.38
N HIS A 255 35.48 -2.54 14.41
CA HIS A 255 36.39 -3.49 13.80
C HIS A 255 36.60 -3.12 12.35
N ALA A 256 37.72 -2.43 12.12
CA ALA A 256 38.37 -2.31 10.84
C ALA A 256 38.87 -3.70 10.41
N HIS A 257 38.48 -4.14 9.22
CA HIS A 257 39.17 -5.22 8.53
C HIS A 257 39.57 -4.77 7.13
N SER A 258 40.87 -4.94 6.93
CA SER A 258 41.71 -4.55 5.81
C SER A 258 41.35 -5.23 4.50
N SER A 259 41.66 -4.52 3.41
CA SER A 259 41.81 -5.00 2.03
C SER A 259 42.71 -6.26 1.92
N PRO A 260 42.65 -7.03 0.81
CA PRO A 260 43.56 -6.71 -0.30
C PRO A 260 43.07 -7.04 -1.74
N GLN A 261 43.60 -6.24 -2.67
CA GLN A 261 44.20 -6.58 -3.98
C GLN A 261 43.40 -7.21 -5.16
N SER A 262 43.38 -6.41 -6.25
CA SER A 262 43.87 -6.71 -7.61
C SER A 262 43.09 -7.66 -8.53
N ARG A 263 42.56 -7.10 -9.63
CA ARG A 263 42.73 -7.61 -11.01
C ARG A 263 42.57 -6.49 -12.06
N PRO A 264 43.60 -6.19 -12.87
CA PRO A 264 43.42 -5.46 -14.12
C PRO A 264 43.13 -6.46 -15.24
N ASN A 265 41.99 -6.32 -15.93
CA ASN A 265 41.75 -7.04 -17.17
C ASN A 265 41.57 -6.04 -18.31
N SER A 266 42.69 -5.80 -18.99
CA SER A 266 42.77 -5.17 -20.29
C SER A 266 42.19 -6.11 -21.35
N SER A 267 41.07 -5.71 -21.95
CA SER A 267 40.67 -6.24 -23.25
C SER A 267 40.17 -5.08 -24.09
N SER A 268 41.07 -4.65 -24.97
CA SER A 268 40.84 -3.76 -26.10
C SER A 268 39.70 -4.29 -26.96
N LYS A 269 38.60 -3.55 -27.01
CA LYS A 269 37.61 -3.68 -28.07
C LYS A 269 37.39 -2.31 -28.72
N THR A 270 37.58 -2.38 -30.02
CA THR A 270 37.50 -1.38 -31.07
C THR A 270 36.32 -0.42 -30.89
N ASP A 271 36.68 0.86 -30.90
CA ASP A 271 35.85 2.04 -30.83
C ASP A 271 34.97 2.16 -32.09
N VAL A 272 33.71 1.74 -31.96
CA VAL A 272 32.63 2.17 -32.86
C VAL A 272 31.86 3.23 -32.09
N SER A 273 32.25 4.47 -32.32
CA SER A 273 31.62 5.69 -31.80
C SER A 273 30.18 5.80 -32.32
N GLN A 274 29.25 5.12 -31.64
CA GLN A 274 27.83 5.43 -31.73
C GLN A 274 27.56 6.68 -30.90
N GLU A 275 27.16 7.74 -31.57
CA GLU A 275 26.71 8.99 -30.98
C GLU A 275 25.48 8.71 -30.08
N VAL A 276 25.72 8.49 -28.78
CA VAL A 276 24.67 8.19 -27.81
C VAL A 276 23.88 9.46 -27.56
N VAL A 277 22.76 9.62 -28.26
CA VAL A 277 21.82 10.72 -28.05
C VAL A 277 21.40 10.71 -26.57
N PRO A 278 21.63 11.80 -25.81
CA PRO A 278 21.37 11.82 -24.37
C PRO A 278 19.87 11.64 -24.11
N VAL A 279 19.50 10.45 -23.63
CA VAL A 279 18.12 10.13 -23.24
C VAL A 279 17.73 11.03 -22.08
N LYS A 280 16.88 12.03 -22.36
CA LYS A 280 16.33 12.93 -21.34
C LYS A 280 15.37 12.14 -20.44
N TYR A 281 15.90 11.57 -19.35
CA TYR A 281 15.08 10.92 -18.34
C TYR A 281 14.13 11.95 -17.72
N LYS A 282 12.81 11.80 -17.97
CA LYS A 282 11.79 12.61 -17.32
C LYS A 282 11.93 12.42 -15.81
N LYS A 283 12.32 13.48 -15.09
CA LYS A 283 12.40 13.47 -13.63
C LYS A 283 11.02 13.06 -13.10
N LYS A 284 10.97 11.97 -12.32
CA LYS A 284 9.74 11.53 -11.67
C LYS A 284 9.22 12.69 -10.82
N GLN A 285 8.03 13.22 -11.14
CA GLN A 285 7.40 14.23 -10.30
C GLN A 285 7.23 13.67 -8.89
N ARG A 286 7.65 14.45 -7.89
CA ARG A 286 7.47 14.07 -6.48
C ARG A 286 5.97 14.03 -6.19
N ARG A 287 5.53 12.99 -5.47
CA ARG A 287 4.13 12.86 -5.08
C ARG A 287 3.83 13.91 -4.00
N VAL A 288 2.94 14.85 -4.31
CA VAL A 288 2.46 15.86 -3.35
C VAL A 288 1.37 15.21 -2.48
N PRO A 289 1.49 15.21 -1.13
CA PRO A 289 0.45 14.69 -0.24
C PRO A 289 -0.82 15.54 -0.32
N PHE A 290 -1.99 14.96 -0.04
CA PHE A 290 -3.23 15.73 0.08
C PHE A 290 -3.25 16.50 1.40
N THR A 291 -3.63 17.76 1.35
CA THR A 291 -3.87 18.59 2.54
C THR A 291 -5.21 18.26 3.17
N SER A 292 -5.39 18.55 4.47
CA SER A 292 -6.66 18.31 5.16
C SER A 292 -7.83 19.08 4.54
N LEU A 293 -7.57 20.26 3.95
CA LEU A 293 -8.58 21.03 3.24
C LEU A 293 -8.97 20.37 1.91
N GLU A 294 -8.00 19.88 1.11
CA GLU A 294 -8.28 19.11 -0.11
C GLU A 294 -9.10 17.86 0.20
N GLU A 295 -8.82 17.16 1.31
CA GLU A 295 -9.57 15.97 1.71
C GLU A 295 -11.02 16.30 2.10
N GLN A 296 -11.22 17.37 2.88
CA GLN A 296 -12.56 17.86 3.23
C GLN A 296 -13.33 18.33 2.00
N ALA A 297 -12.68 19.07 1.11
CA ALA A 297 -13.26 19.50 -0.16
C ALA A 297 -13.63 18.30 -1.05
N LEU A 298 -12.78 17.26 -1.09
CA LEU A 298 -13.06 16.05 -1.86
C LEU A 298 -14.31 15.34 -1.33
N VAL A 299 -14.42 15.18 -0.01
CA VAL A 299 -15.61 14.57 0.62
C VAL A 299 -16.85 15.45 0.42
N ALA A 300 -16.74 16.78 0.56
CA ALA A 300 -17.82 17.72 0.29
C ALA A 300 -18.30 17.67 -1.17
N GLY A 301 -17.37 17.54 -2.12
CA GLY A 301 -17.65 17.35 -3.54
C GLY A 301 -18.35 16.03 -3.83
N VAL A 302 -17.89 14.92 -3.23
CA VAL A 302 -18.59 13.63 -3.35
C VAL A 302 -19.99 13.68 -2.77
N MET A 303 -20.22 14.39 -1.67
CA MET A 303 -21.56 14.58 -1.11
C MET A 303 -22.46 15.45 -2.01
N LYS A 304 -21.89 16.43 -2.71
CA LYS A 304 -22.64 17.36 -3.58
C LYS A 304 -22.96 16.76 -4.96
N PHE A 305 -22.00 16.08 -5.58
CA PHE A 305 -22.14 15.58 -6.95
C PHE A 305 -22.28 14.06 -7.05
N GLY A 306 -22.03 13.32 -5.98
CA GLY A 306 -22.00 11.86 -6.00
C GLY A 306 -20.63 11.27 -6.35
N LYS A 307 -20.46 9.99 -6.01
CA LYS A 307 -19.25 9.20 -6.31
C LYS A 307 -19.16 8.93 -7.82
N GLY A 308 -17.98 9.06 -8.41
CA GLY A 308 -17.76 8.85 -9.84
C GLY A 308 -17.62 10.15 -10.64
N ASN A 309 -18.16 11.26 -10.13
CA ASN A 309 -18.10 12.57 -10.77
C ASN A 309 -16.78 13.32 -10.49
N TRP A 310 -15.65 12.61 -10.63
CA TRP A 310 -14.32 13.10 -10.26
C TRP A 310 -13.87 14.31 -11.06
N LEU A 311 -14.19 14.34 -12.36
CA LEU A 311 -13.85 15.46 -13.22
C LEU A 311 -14.57 16.73 -12.77
N ARG A 312 -15.89 16.62 -12.51
CA ARG A 312 -16.70 17.72 -12.00
C ARG A 312 -16.21 18.22 -10.64
N ILE A 313 -15.89 17.30 -9.72
CA ILE A 313 -15.31 17.64 -8.41
C ILE A 313 -13.95 18.35 -8.57
N ALA A 314 -13.09 17.89 -9.49
CA ALA A 314 -11.79 18.50 -9.72
C ALA A 314 -11.92 19.94 -10.26
N THR A 315 -12.80 20.13 -11.25
CA THR A 315 -13.04 21.42 -11.90
C THR A 315 -13.75 22.41 -10.97
N GLU A 316 -14.86 22.01 -10.36
CA GLU A 316 -15.62 22.90 -9.46
C GLU A 316 -14.92 23.12 -8.12
N GLY A 317 -14.12 22.17 -7.63
CA GLY A 317 -13.43 22.27 -6.35
C GLY A 317 -12.10 23.01 -6.37
N GLY A 318 -11.57 23.37 -7.55
CA GLY A 318 -10.30 24.08 -7.67
C GLY A 318 -9.08 23.26 -7.25
N PHE A 319 -9.05 21.96 -7.57
CA PHE A 319 -7.93 21.08 -7.20
C PHE A 319 -6.70 21.30 -8.11
N LEU A 320 -5.95 22.38 -7.87
CA LEU A 320 -4.80 22.75 -8.69
C LEU A 320 -3.75 21.64 -8.79
N GLY A 321 -3.39 21.29 -10.04
CA GLY A 321 -2.37 20.29 -10.31
C GLY A 321 -2.76 18.85 -9.95
N ARG A 322 -4.01 18.61 -9.53
CA ARG A 322 -4.53 17.26 -9.28
C ARG A 322 -5.32 16.77 -10.47
N THR A 323 -5.20 15.48 -10.75
CA THR A 323 -6.00 14.83 -11.79
C THR A 323 -7.21 14.12 -11.17
N SER A 324 -8.28 13.95 -11.95
CA SER A 324 -9.47 13.18 -11.54
C SER A 324 -9.13 11.78 -11.03
N THR A 325 -8.14 11.12 -11.65
CA THR A 325 -7.60 9.84 -11.18
C THR A 325 -6.99 9.92 -9.78
N GLN A 326 -6.25 10.98 -9.46
CA GLN A 326 -5.68 11.18 -8.11
C GLN A 326 -6.78 11.38 -7.06
N LEU A 327 -7.86 12.09 -7.41
CA LEU A 327 -9.02 12.26 -6.53
C LEU A 327 -9.72 10.91 -6.27
N SER A 328 -9.95 10.12 -7.32
CA SER A 328 -10.53 8.77 -7.19
C SER A 328 -9.66 7.85 -6.33
N ASP A 329 -8.34 7.84 -6.56
CA ASP A 329 -7.37 7.09 -5.74
C ASP A 329 -7.41 7.53 -4.28
N LYS A 330 -7.46 8.84 -4.04
CA LYS A 330 -7.52 9.40 -2.69
C LYS A 330 -8.81 9.01 -1.99
N TYR A 331 -9.95 9.11 -2.66
CA TYR A 331 -11.24 8.70 -2.12
C TYR A 331 -11.27 7.21 -1.74
N ARG A 332 -10.71 6.34 -2.60
CA ARG A 332 -10.57 4.90 -2.30
C ARG A 332 -9.73 4.67 -1.05
N ASN A 333 -8.62 5.39 -0.89
CA ASN A 333 -7.79 5.30 0.31
C ASN A 333 -8.53 5.78 1.56
N LEU A 334 -9.25 6.91 1.49
CA LEU A 334 -10.04 7.41 2.62
C LEU A 334 -11.10 6.40 3.08
N THR A 335 -11.73 5.71 2.13
CA THR A 335 -12.69 4.64 2.43
C THR A 335 -11.99 3.43 3.05
N LEU A 336 -10.85 3.00 2.49
CA LEU A 336 -10.12 1.81 2.94
C LEU A 336 -9.59 1.94 4.38
N TYR A 337 -9.23 3.14 4.82
CA TYR A 337 -8.68 3.40 6.15
C TYR A 337 -9.71 3.96 7.15
N HIS A 338 -11.01 3.90 6.84
CA HIS A 338 -12.09 4.42 7.69
C HIS A 338 -11.99 5.93 8.05
N GLN A 339 -11.14 6.67 7.35
CA GLN A 339 -11.01 8.13 7.51
C GLN A 339 -12.18 8.87 6.87
N PHE A 340 -12.87 8.22 5.92
CA PHE A 340 -13.99 8.80 5.21
C PHE A 340 -15.12 9.23 6.15
N ASP A 341 -15.52 8.40 7.12
CA ASP A 341 -16.64 8.71 8.02
C ASP A 341 -16.30 9.83 9.01
N GLU A 342 -15.06 9.91 9.44
CA GLU A 342 -14.57 11.02 10.27
C GLU A 342 -14.59 12.34 9.50
N ILE A 343 -14.01 12.37 8.29
CA ILE A 343 -14.00 13.58 7.47
C ILE A 343 -15.41 13.97 7.05
N LYS A 344 -16.30 13.00 6.77
CA LYS A 344 -17.70 13.25 6.46
C LYS A 344 -18.43 13.95 7.61
N ARG A 345 -18.18 13.54 8.87
CA ARG A 345 -18.72 14.23 10.06
C ARG A 345 -18.21 15.66 10.17
N ILE A 346 -16.91 15.87 9.96
CA ILE A 346 -16.29 17.22 9.98
C ILE A 346 -16.91 18.11 8.89
N VAL A 347 -17.05 17.60 7.67
CA VAL A 347 -17.64 18.34 6.54
C VAL A 347 -19.10 18.71 6.82
N LYS A 348 -19.89 17.79 7.39
CA LYS A 348 -21.28 18.06 7.76
C LYS A 348 -21.38 19.19 8.79
N SER A 349 -20.59 19.10 9.86
CA SER A 349 -20.53 20.14 10.91
C SER A 349 -20.08 21.50 10.35
N LYS A 350 -19.14 21.53 9.41
CA LYS A 350 -18.74 22.79 8.74
C LYS A 350 -19.85 23.40 7.91
N ARG A 351 -20.60 22.58 7.16
CA ARG A 351 -21.74 23.06 6.36
C ARG A 351 -22.87 23.61 7.21
N GLU A 352 -23.13 23.02 8.38
CA GLU A 352 -24.10 23.55 9.34
C GLU A 352 -23.72 24.95 9.86
N ARG A 353 -22.41 25.28 9.88
CA ARG A 353 -21.91 26.62 10.19
C ARG A 353 -21.84 27.56 8.98
N GLY A 354 -22.35 27.15 7.81
CA GLY A 354 -22.27 27.92 6.58
C GLY A 354 -20.90 27.89 5.89
N GLU A 355 -19.97 27.05 6.32
CA GLU A 355 -18.68 26.85 5.67
C GLU A 355 -18.73 25.65 4.70
N ASP A 356 -18.62 25.88 3.39
CA ASP A 356 -18.41 24.78 2.42
C ASP A 356 -16.92 24.59 2.11
N PRO A 357 -16.29 23.47 2.54
CA PRO A 357 -14.86 23.23 2.29
C PRO A 357 -14.50 23.21 0.81
N LEU A 358 -15.43 22.76 -0.04
CA LEU A 358 -15.25 22.73 -1.49
C LEU A 358 -15.11 24.16 -2.05
N GLU A 359 -16.00 25.06 -1.66
CA GLU A 359 -15.97 26.47 -2.06
C GLU A 359 -14.75 27.20 -1.48
N LYS A 360 -14.37 26.88 -0.25
CA LYS A 360 -13.17 27.44 0.40
C LYS A 360 -11.90 27.07 -0.37
N LEU A 361 -11.77 25.81 -0.80
CA LEU A 361 -10.63 25.37 -1.62
C LEU A 361 -10.62 26.09 -2.98
N ARG A 362 -11.79 26.23 -3.62
CA ARG A 362 -11.95 26.96 -4.88
C ARG A 362 -11.45 28.41 -4.78
N ARG A 363 -11.84 29.13 -3.71
CA ARG A 363 -11.37 30.51 -3.48
C ARG A 363 -9.86 30.61 -3.31
N LEU A 364 -9.25 29.68 -2.57
CA LEU A 364 -7.79 29.64 -2.42
C LEU A 364 -7.08 29.34 -3.74
N SER A 365 -7.64 28.44 -4.55
CA SER A 365 -7.07 28.14 -5.87
C SER A 365 -7.15 29.30 -6.85
N ALA A 366 -8.18 30.14 -6.76
CA ALA A 366 -8.33 31.31 -7.62
C ALA A 366 -7.38 32.46 -7.24
N ALA A 367 -6.82 32.44 -6.03
CA ALA A 367 -5.86 33.44 -5.57
C ALA A 367 -4.40 33.13 -5.97
N HIS A 368 -4.15 31.94 -6.54
CA HIS A 368 -2.85 31.48 -7.01
C HIS A 368 -2.79 31.50 -8.53
#